data_AF-A0A561T5F4-F1
#
_entry.id   AF-A0A561T5F4-F1
#
_cell.length_a   1.000
_cell.length_b   1.000
_cell.length_c   1.000
_cell.angle_alpha   90.00
_cell.angle_beta   90.00
_cell.angle_gamma   90.00
#
_symmetry.space_group_name_H-M   'P 1'
#
loop_
_entity.id
_entity.type
_entity.pdbx_description
1 polymer ?
#
loop_
_entity_poly.entity_id
_entity_poly.type
_entity_poly.pdbx_seq_one_letter_code
_entity_poly.pdbx_strand_id
1 'polypeptide(L)'
;MIVLDTNVLSELVRATPDTRVLTWLDALPVAETATTAVTVAELHHGVARLPDGRRRVALHHAVRAMLDDDFRGRVEPFDRHAARAYAHVVADRERLGRPISVADAQIAAICRARGATLATRNTKDFKDTGIELIDPWQVRRAGSPVAGPGSSSGSRASVISRARPAARAMPASRVQQSTADPAPVPP
;
A
#
# COMPACT_ATOMS: atom_id res chain seq x y z
N MET A 1 3.29 -6.36 -14.58
CA MET A 1 2.93 -5.23 -13.70
C MET A 1 2.68 -5.76 -12.30
N ILE A 2 3.10 -5.01 -11.28
CA ILE A 2 2.88 -5.34 -9.87
C ILE A 2 1.90 -4.32 -9.29
N VAL A 3 0.82 -4.81 -8.69
CA VAL A 3 -0.15 -3.99 -7.95
C VAL A 3 0.26 -3.96 -6.48
N LEU A 4 0.41 -2.77 -5.92
CA LEU A 4 0.76 -2.56 -4.52
C LEU A 4 -0.50 -2.40 -3.67
N ASP A 5 -0.62 -3.27 -2.68
CA ASP A 5 -1.69 -3.25 -1.69
C ASP A 5 -1.49 -2.13 -0.65
N THR A 6 -2.53 -1.81 0.10
CA THR A 6 -2.58 -0.74 1.11
C THR A 6 -1.52 -0.92 2.17
N ASN A 7 -1.26 -2.14 2.62
CA ASN A 7 -0.22 -2.41 3.63
C ASN A 7 1.19 -2.12 3.11
N VAL A 8 1.46 -2.34 1.83
CA VAL A 8 2.76 -2.03 1.20
C VAL A 8 2.92 -0.52 1.05
N LEU A 9 1.91 0.16 0.49
CA LEU A 9 1.95 1.62 0.32
C LEU A 9 2.02 2.35 1.66
N SER A 10 1.38 1.82 2.71
CA SER A 10 1.43 2.41 4.04
C SER A 10 2.85 2.47 4.61
N GLU A 11 3.77 1.60 4.20
CA GLU A 11 5.18 1.66 4.63
C GLU A 11 5.87 2.95 4.17
N LEU A 12 5.44 3.57 3.05
CA LEU A 12 6.03 4.83 2.59
C LEU A 12 5.75 6.01 3.54
N VAL A 13 4.65 5.94 4.30
CA VAL A 13 4.18 7.01 5.18
C VAL A 13 4.32 6.70 6.68
N ARG A 14 4.79 5.49 7.03
CA ARG A 14 5.02 5.10 8.43
C ARG A 14 6.22 5.84 9.02
N ALA A 15 6.13 6.18 10.31
CA ALA A 15 7.24 6.79 11.05
C ALA A 15 8.46 5.86 11.13
N THR A 16 8.21 4.56 11.34
CA THR A 16 9.22 3.50 11.36
C THR A 16 8.82 2.43 10.36
N PRO A 17 9.27 2.54 9.11
CA PRO A 17 8.97 1.57 8.06
C PRO A 17 9.89 0.35 8.10
N ASP A 18 9.45 -0.78 7.54
CA ASP A 18 10.30 -1.95 7.34
C ASP A 18 11.27 -1.70 6.18
N THR A 19 12.56 -1.74 6.47
CA THR A 19 13.62 -1.44 5.49
C THR A 19 13.66 -2.44 4.34
N ARG A 20 13.18 -3.67 4.53
CA ARG A 20 13.10 -4.68 3.46
C ARG A 20 12.09 -4.28 2.40
N VAL A 21 10.93 -3.78 2.84
CA VAL A 21 9.87 -3.31 1.93
C VAL A 21 10.33 -2.09 1.16
N LEU A 22 10.96 -1.12 1.84
CA LEU A 22 11.53 0.05 1.16
C LEU A 22 12.58 -0.35 0.12
N THR A 23 13.52 -1.23 0.50
CA THR A 23 14.55 -1.72 -0.42
C THR A 23 13.96 -2.46 -1.62
N TRP A 24 12.90 -3.24 -1.40
CA TRP A 24 12.20 -3.94 -2.47
C TRP A 24 11.47 -2.96 -3.41
N LEU A 25 10.75 -1.98 -2.86
CA LEU A 25 10.08 -0.91 -3.63
C LEU A 25 11.08 -0.09 -4.45
N ASP A 26 12.25 0.21 -3.89
CA ASP A 26 13.33 0.94 -4.57
C ASP A 26 13.89 0.22 -5.80
N ALA A 27 13.79 -1.11 -5.82
CA ALA A 27 14.29 -1.93 -6.92
C ALA A 27 13.29 -2.04 -8.08
N LEU A 28 12.03 -1.63 -7.90
CA LEU A 28 11.00 -1.76 -8.90
C LEU A 28 11.01 -0.59 -9.90
N PRO A 29 10.85 -0.85 -11.20
CA PRO A 29 10.58 0.21 -12.17
C PRO A 29 9.22 0.85 -11.90
N VAL A 30 9.17 2.19 -11.77
CA VAL A 30 7.93 2.94 -11.56
C VAL A 30 6.85 2.62 -12.59
N ALA A 31 7.23 2.47 -13.86
CA ALA A 31 6.29 2.15 -14.94
C ALA A 31 5.65 0.75 -14.82
N GLU A 32 6.23 -0.13 -14.01
CA GLU A 32 5.74 -1.50 -13.81
C GLU A 32 4.93 -1.66 -12.52
N THR A 33 4.79 -0.60 -11.72
CA THR A 33 4.00 -0.61 -10.49
C THR A 33 2.69 0.14 -10.65
N ALA A 34 1.63 -0.37 -10.04
CA ALA A 34 0.31 0.26 -9.98
C ALA A 34 -0.29 0.06 -8.59
N THR A 35 -1.43 0.69 -8.33
CA THR A 35 -2.30 0.35 -7.19
C THR A 35 -3.75 0.26 -7.66
N THR A 36 -4.71 -0.02 -6.77
CA THR A 36 -6.13 -0.14 -7.13
C THR A 36 -6.94 1.02 -6.61
N ALA A 37 -8.08 1.31 -7.25
CA ALA A 37 -9.07 2.26 -6.73
C ALA A 37 -9.60 1.84 -5.33
N VAL A 38 -9.58 0.53 -5.02
CA VAL A 38 -9.96 0.00 -3.69
C VAL A 38 -8.93 0.42 -2.65
N THR A 39 -7.64 0.21 -2.93
CA THR A 39 -6.54 0.68 -2.08
C THR A 39 -6.57 2.21 -1.89
N VAL A 40 -6.88 2.96 -2.94
CA VAL A 40 -7.08 4.42 -2.85
C VAL A 40 -8.22 4.78 -1.89
N ALA A 41 -9.35 4.07 -1.97
CA ALA A 41 -10.47 4.26 -1.04
C ALA A 41 -10.07 3.97 0.40
N GLU A 42 -9.29 2.90 0.66
CA GLU A 42 -8.80 2.55 1.99
C GLU A 42 -7.86 3.61 2.56
N LEU A 43 -6.95 4.15 1.75
CA LEU A 43 -6.04 5.23 2.16
C LEU A 43 -6.83 6.49 2.54
N HIS A 44 -7.79 6.90 1.71
CA HIS A 44 -8.64 8.05 2.02
C HIS A 44 -9.52 7.82 3.24
N HIS A 45 -10.06 6.61 3.42
CA HIS A 45 -10.81 6.25 4.61
C HIS A 45 -9.94 6.33 5.86
N GLY A 46 -8.70 5.83 5.81
CA GLY A 46 -7.72 5.94 6.89
C GLY A 46 -7.43 7.38 7.30
N VAL A 47 -7.34 8.31 6.34
CA VAL A 47 -7.22 9.74 6.60
C VAL A 47 -8.49 10.31 7.24
N ALA A 48 -9.66 9.99 6.68
CA ALA A 48 -10.94 10.54 7.11
C ALA A 48 -11.33 10.13 8.54
N ARG A 49 -10.85 8.98 9.00
CA ARG A 49 -11.13 8.45 10.35
C ARG A 49 -10.29 9.08 11.46
N LEU A 50 -9.29 9.91 11.11
CA LEU A 50 -8.49 10.62 12.10
C LEU A 50 -9.24 11.86 12.63
N PRO A 51 -9.09 12.19 13.92
CA PRO A 51 -9.51 13.50 14.44
C PRO A 51 -8.84 14.64 13.67
N ASP A 52 -9.48 15.80 13.67
CA ASP A 52 -8.88 17.00 13.10
C ASP A 52 -7.59 17.36 13.84
N GLY A 53 -6.58 17.76 13.07
CA GLY A 53 -5.27 18.13 13.63
C GLY A 53 -4.11 17.83 12.69
N ARG A 54 -2.90 18.13 13.18
CA ARG A 54 -1.66 18.09 12.39
C ARG A 54 -1.42 16.74 11.71
N ARG A 55 -1.73 15.63 12.41
CA ARG A 55 -1.53 14.28 11.88
C ARG A 55 -2.42 13.99 10.66
N ARG A 56 -3.71 14.37 10.73
CA ARG A 56 -4.64 14.18 9.62
C ARG A 56 -4.23 15.00 8.41
N VAL A 57 -3.87 16.27 8.61
CA VAL A 57 -3.39 17.16 7.55
C VAL A 57 -2.13 16.59 6.88
N ALA A 58 -1.13 16.19 7.67
CA ALA A 58 0.10 15.63 7.14
C ALA A 58 -0.14 14.34 6.33
N LEU A 59 -0.96 13.41 6.86
CA LEU A 59 -1.27 12.17 6.14
C LEU A 59 -2.09 12.43 4.88
N HIS A 60 -3.04 13.38 4.91
CA HIS A 60 -3.80 13.78 3.73
C HIS A 60 -2.89 14.28 2.61
N HIS A 61 -1.94 15.16 2.91
CA HIS A 61 -0.97 15.64 1.93
C HIS A 61 -0.06 14.54 1.41
N ALA A 62 0.42 13.64 2.27
CA ALA A 62 1.26 12.51 1.86
C ALA A 62 0.52 11.55 0.92
N VAL A 63 -0.73 11.19 1.24
CA VAL A 63 -1.56 10.33 0.38
C VAL A 63 -1.81 11.02 -0.97
N ARG A 64 -2.15 12.31 -0.98
CA ARG A 64 -2.36 13.04 -2.24
C ARG A 64 -1.11 13.10 -3.10
N ALA A 65 0.04 13.45 -2.55
CA ALA A 65 1.30 13.47 -3.30
C ALA A 65 1.62 12.09 -3.89
N MET A 66 1.49 11.03 -3.10
CA MET A 66 1.70 9.66 -3.58
C MET A 66 0.76 9.31 -4.74
N LEU A 67 -0.54 9.63 -4.65
CA LEU A 67 -1.50 9.28 -5.71
C LEU A 67 -1.39 10.16 -6.95
N ASP A 68 -1.25 11.47 -6.77
CA ASP A 68 -1.25 12.47 -7.85
C ASP A 68 0.10 12.55 -8.57
N ASP A 69 1.20 12.18 -7.91
CA ASP A 69 2.55 12.24 -8.49
C ASP A 69 3.11 10.84 -8.75
N ASP A 70 3.20 10.00 -7.69
CA ASP A 70 3.86 8.70 -7.77
C ASP A 70 3.00 7.58 -8.36
N PHE A 71 1.68 7.75 -8.49
CA PHE A 71 0.76 6.76 -9.12
C PHE A 71 -0.16 7.37 -10.19
N ARG A 72 0.18 8.56 -10.69
CA ARG A 72 -0.59 9.21 -11.75
C ARG A 72 -0.79 8.28 -12.94
N GLY A 73 -2.06 8.02 -13.29
CA GLY A 73 -2.43 7.14 -14.40
C GLY A 73 -2.15 5.66 -14.17
N ARG A 74 -1.77 5.25 -12.95
CA ARG A 74 -1.47 3.85 -12.55
C ARG A 74 -2.31 3.42 -11.35
N VAL A 75 -3.54 3.93 -11.29
CA VAL A 75 -4.59 3.48 -10.36
C VAL A 75 -5.59 2.66 -11.17
N GLU A 76 -5.60 1.36 -10.94
CA GLU A 76 -6.45 0.42 -11.65
C GLU A 76 -7.90 0.45 -11.12
N PRO A 77 -8.89 0.70 -11.99
CA PRO A 77 -10.29 0.76 -11.59
C PRO A 77 -10.90 -0.64 -11.42
N PHE A 78 -11.93 -0.73 -10.59
CA PHE A 78 -12.84 -1.88 -10.62
C PHE A 78 -13.82 -1.75 -11.80
N ASP A 79 -13.33 -2.05 -13.00
CA ASP A 79 -14.10 -1.94 -14.24
C ASP A 79 -14.92 -3.21 -14.57
N ARG A 80 -15.57 -3.25 -15.75
CA ARG A 80 -16.38 -4.40 -16.20
C ARG A 80 -15.57 -5.70 -16.34
N HIS A 81 -14.27 -5.63 -16.64
CA HIS A 81 -13.42 -6.82 -16.73
C HIS A 81 -13.11 -7.34 -15.32
N ALA A 82 -12.76 -6.44 -14.39
CA ALA A 82 -12.60 -6.78 -12.99
C ALA A 82 -13.91 -7.34 -12.39
N ALA A 83 -15.08 -6.77 -12.68
CA ALA A 83 -16.36 -7.26 -12.19
C ALA A 83 -16.67 -8.71 -12.61
N ARG A 84 -16.26 -9.11 -13.82
CA ARG A 84 -16.36 -10.52 -14.25
C ARG A 84 -15.39 -11.43 -13.50
N ALA A 85 -14.14 -11.01 -13.36
CA ALA A 85 -13.16 -11.76 -12.58
C ALA A 85 -13.58 -11.90 -11.11
N TYR A 86 -14.23 -10.88 -10.55
CA TYR A 86 -14.77 -10.87 -9.17
C TYR A 86 -15.76 -12.00 -8.94
N ALA A 87 -16.73 -12.18 -9.84
CA ALA A 87 -17.73 -13.24 -9.72
C ALA A 87 -17.07 -14.63 -9.64
N HIS A 88 -16.04 -14.87 -10.45
CA HIS A 88 -15.27 -16.11 -10.40
C HIS A 88 -14.47 -16.23 -9.10
N VAL A 89 -13.75 -15.19 -8.68
CA VAL A 89 -12.99 -15.18 -7.42
C VAL A 89 -13.89 -15.54 -6.24
N VAL A 90 -15.03 -14.88 -6.08
CA VAL A 90 -15.95 -15.12 -4.95
C VAL A 90 -16.51 -16.54 -5.01
N ALA A 91 -17.08 -16.96 -6.15
CA ALA A 91 -17.68 -18.28 -6.29
C ALA A 91 -16.68 -19.43 -6.09
N ASP A 92 -15.43 -19.27 -6.56
CA ASP A 92 -14.37 -20.25 -6.36
C ASP A 92 -13.99 -20.34 -4.86
N ARG A 93 -13.84 -19.21 -4.17
CA ARG A 93 -13.49 -19.15 -2.75
C ARG A 93 -14.61 -19.72 -1.86
N GLU A 94 -15.87 -19.46 -2.20
CA GLU A 94 -17.05 -20.05 -1.55
C GLU A 94 -17.10 -21.58 -1.73
N ARG A 95 -16.89 -22.09 -2.95
CA ARG A 95 -16.82 -23.53 -3.21
C ARG A 95 -15.71 -24.23 -2.43
N LEU A 96 -14.62 -23.52 -2.14
CA LEU A 96 -13.50 -24.00 -1.30
C LEU A 96 -13.78 -23.87 0.21
N GLY A 97 -14.97 -23.43 0.63
CA GLY A 97 -15.34 -23.28 2.05
C GLY A 97 -14.54 -22.18 2.76
N ARG A 98 -14.03 -21.21 2.02
CA ARG A 98 -13.13 -20.18 2.53
C ARG A 98 -13.60 -18.84 1.94
N PRO A 99 -14.59 -18.14 2.50
CA PRO A 99 -15.04 -16.88 1.93
C PRO A 99 -13.92 -15.82 1.92
N ILE A 100 -14.09 -14.78 1.09
CA ILE A 100 -13.18 -13.65 0.92
C ILE A 100 -13.95 -12.35 1.13
N SER A 101 -13.29 -11.30 1.65
CA SER A 101 -13.93 -9.99 1.81
C SER A 101 -14.24 -9.37 0.45
N VAL A 102 -15.22 -8.47 0.39
CA VAL A 102 -15.56 -7.76 -0.85
C VAL A 102 -14.37 -6.95 -1.36
N ALA A 103 -13.65 -6.24 -0.48
CA ALA A 103 -12.50 -5.43 -0.85
C ALA A 103 -11.35 -6.29 -1.42
N ASP A 104 -10.99 -7.39 -0.73
CA ASP A 104 -9.94 -8.29 -1.20
C ASP A 104 -10.34 -8.97 -2.52
N ALA A 105 -11.62 -9.35 -2.66
CA ALA A 105 -12.13 -9.93 -3.91
C ALA A 105 -12.07 -8.91 -5.06
N GLN A 106 -12.35 -7.63 -4.82
CA GLN A 106 -12.18 -6.57 -5.83
C GLN A 106 -10.72 -6.38 -6.22
N ILE A 107 -9.79 -6.34 -5.25
CA ILE A 107 -8.35 -6.23 -5.50
C ILE A 107 -7.85 -7.43 -6.30
N ALA A 108 -8.20 -8.66 -5.88
CA ALA A 108 -7.84 -9.87 -6.60
C ALA A 108 -8.39 -9.87 -8.03
N ALA A 109 -9.65 -9.45 -8.20
CA ALA A 109 -10.29 -9.40 -9.49
C ALA A 109 -9.65 -8.38 -10.45
N ILE A 110 -9.25 -7.21 -9.95
CA ILE A 110 -8.48 -6.22 -10.71
C ILE A 110 -7.15 -6.83 -11.15
N CYS A 111 -6.43 -7.49 -10.23
CA CYS A 111 -5.16 -8.15 -10.55
C CYS A 111 -5.34 -9.23 -11.62
N ARG A 112 -6.36 -10.10 -11.51
CA ARG A 112 -6.67 -11.11 -12.53
C ARG A 112 -6.97 -10.47 -13.89
N ALA A 113 -7.81 -9.44 -13.92
CA ALA A 113 -8.21 -8.78 -15.17
C ALA A 113 -7.04 -8.09 -15.89
N ARG A 114 -6.00 -7.71 -15.15
CA ARG A 114 -4.78 -7.08 -15.69
C ARG A 114 -3.60 -8.03 -15.87
N GLY A 115 -3.74 -9.31 -15.50
CA GLY A 115 -2.59 -10.24 -15.45
C GLY A 115 -1.48 -9.74 -14.53
N ALA A 116 -1.84 -9.08 -13.43
CA ALA A 116 -0.91 -8.46 -12.51
C ALA A 116 -0.64 -9.33 -11.28
N THR A 117 0.56 -9.19 -10.74
CA THR A 117 0.98 -9.78 -9.46
C THR A 117 0.60 -8.83 -8.33
N LEU A 118 0.02 -9.32 -7.23
CA LEU A 118 -0.30 -8.50 -6.06
C LEU A 118 0.85 -8.54 -5.05
N ALA A 119 1.37 -7.39 -4.67
CA ALA A 119 2.29 -7.25 -3.55
C ALA A 119 1.51 -6.93 -2.27
N THR A 120 1.53 -7.84 -1.31
CA THR A 120 0.79 -7.71 -0.04
C THR A 120 1.46 -8.53 1.07
N ARG A 121 1.38 -8.02 2.30
CA ARG A 121 1.72 -8.79 3.51
C ARG A 121 0.67 -9.88 3.81
N ASN A 122 -0.55 -9.70 3.34
CA ASN A 122 -1.71 -10.51 3.70
C ASN A 122 -1.94 -11.67 2.72
N THR A 123 -0.86 -12.35 2.30
CA THR A 123 -0.92 -13.36 1.22
C THR A 123 -1.95 -14.47 1.44
N LYS A 124 -2.22 -14.83 2.71
CA LYS A 124 -3.23 -15.83 3.09
C LYS A 124 -4.65 -15.47 2.64
N ASP A 125 -4.98 -14.18 2.60
CA ASP A 125 -6.34 -13.69 2.30
C ASP A 125 -6.63 -13.78 0.80
N PHE A 126 -5.56 -13.76 -0.01
CA PHE A 126 -5.59 -13.86 -1.47
C PHE A 126 -5.24 -15.26 -2.00
N LYS A 127 -4.97 -16.23 -1.12
CA LYS A 127 -4.69 -17.60 -1.54
C LYS A 127 -5.90 -18.18 -2.28
N ASP A 128 -5.63 -18.94 -3.35
CA ASP A 128 -6.65 -19.59 -4.19
C ASP A 128 -7.60 -18.62 -4.90
N THR A 129 -7.16 -17.37 -5.12
CA THR A 129 -7.87 -16.40 -5.97
C THR A 129 -7.41 -16.44 -7.43
N GLY A 130 -6.34 -17.18 -7.75
CA GLY A 130 -5.79 -17.28 -9.10
C GLY A 130 -4.92 -16.10 -9.53
N ILE A 131 -4.39 -15.34 -8.57
CA ILE A 131 -3.38 -14.30 -8.80
C ILE A 131 -2.02 -14.75 -8.26
N GLU A 132 -0.95 -14.20 -8.82
CA GLU A 132 0.38 -14.31 -8.24
C GLU A 132 0.53 -13.34 -7.05
N LEU A 133 1.29 -13.75 -6.04
CA LEU A 133 1.49 -13.00 -4.81
C LEU A 133 2.97 -12.78 -4.52
N ILE A 134 3.31 -11.57 -4.08
CA ILE A 134 4.63 -11.22 -3.54
C ILE A 134 4.43 -10.68 -2.12
N ASP A 135 5.13 -11.26 -1.15
CA ASP A 135 5.27 -10.69 0.19
C ASP A 135 6.62 -9.96 0.30
N PRO A 136 6.67 -8.62 0.20
CA PRO A 136 7.94 -7.89 0.22
C PRO A 136 8.66 -7.94 1.57
N TRP A 137 8.02 -8.40 2.65
CA TRP A 137 8.69 -8.65 3.94
C TRP A 137 9.53 -9.94 3.92
N GLN A 138 9.27 -10.84 2.98
CA GLN A 138 9.90 -12.16 2.89
C GLN A 138 10.85 -12.31 1.69
N VAL A 139 10.91 -11.33 0.78
CA VAL A 139 11.83 -11.38 -0.35
C VAL A 139 13.28 -11.36 0.17
N ARG A 140 13.91 -12.53 0.15
CA ARG A 140 15.36 -12.66 0.29
C ARG A 140 15.99 -12.19 -1.01
N ARG A 141 16.99 -11.31 -0.94
CA ARG A 141 17.76 -10.93 -2.14
C ARG A 141 18.26 -12.20 -2.83
N ALA A 142 17.93 -12.36 -4.11
CA ALA A 142 18.78 -13.16 -4.98
C ALA A 142 20.17 -12.52 -4.94
N GLY A 143 21.21 -13.35 -4.77
CA GLY A 143 22.60 -12.88 -4.57
C GLY A 143 23.03 -11.86 -5.63
N SER A 144 23.91 -10.94 -5.22
CA SER A 144 24.50 -9.93 -6.10
C SER A 144 24.98 -10.56 -7.42
N PRO A 145 24.67 -9.98 -8.59
CA PRO A 145 25.42 -10.28 -9.79
C PRO A 145 26.86 -9.83 -9.56
N VAL A 146 27.82 -10.72 -9.76
CA VAL A 146 29.23 -10.36 -9.94
C VAL A 146 29.30 -9.32 -11.06
N ALA A 147 29.87 -8.16 -10.77
CA ALA A 147 29.99 -7.05 -11.71
C ALA A 147 30.85 -7.46 -12.91
N GLY A 148 30.21 -7.60 -14.08
CA GLY A 148 30.88 -7.52 -15.38
C GLY A 148 30.97 -6.05 -15.81
N PRO A 149 32.04 -5.62 -16.49
CA PRO A 149 32.21 -4.22 -16.84
C PRO A 149 31.34 -3.88 -18.05
N GLY A 150 30.58 -2.80 -17.93
CA GLY A 150 30.04 -2.05 -19.07
C GLY A 150 28.60 -2.37 -19.46
N SER A 151 27.66 -1.57 -18.96
CA SER A 151 26.62 -0.98 -19.81
C SER A 151 25.96 0.22 -19.12
N SER A 152 25.67 1.22 -19.95
CA SER A 152 25.18 2.57 -19.66
C SER A 152 24.08 2.68 -18.61
N SER A 153 24.31 3.55 -17.64
CA SER A 153 23.35 3.97 -16.61
C SER A 153 22.21 4.81 -17.22
N GLY A 154 21.14 4.15 -17.64
CA GLY A 154 19.82 4.78 -17.74
C GLY A 154 19.28 4.96 -16.32
N SER A 155 19.09 6.20 -15.88
CA SER A 155 18.49 6.52 -14.58
C SER A 155 17.08 5.91 -14.49
N ARG A 156 16.94 4.77 -13.82
CA ARG A 156 15.64 4.21 -13.46
C ARG A 156 15.10 5.03 -12.30
N ALA A 157 14.04 5.80 -12.53
CA ALA A 157 13.31 6.44 -11.45
C ALA A 157 12.77 5.32 -10.52
N SER A 158 13.20 5.35 -9.24
CA SER A 158 12.68 4.47 -8.19
C SER A 158 11.28 4.93 -7.78
N VAL A 159 10.45 3.97 -7.35
CA VAL A 159 9.12 4.19 -6.75
C VAL A 159 9.18 5.17 -5.57
N ILE A 160 10.33 5.29 -4.89
CA ILE A 160 10.49 6.12 -3.69
C ILE A 160 11.08 7.51 -4.00
N SER A 161 11.42 7.82 -5.26
CA SER A 161 12.28 8.98 -5.59
C SER A 161 11.70 10.38 -5.25
N ARG A 162 10.43 10.50 -4.81
CA ARG A 162 9.80 11.78 -4.44
C ARG A 162 9.04 11.77 -3.10
N ALA A 163 8.93 10.63 -2.41
CA ALA A 163 8.06 10.47 -1.24
C ALA A 163 8.67 10.93 0.11
N ARG A 164 9.77 11.69 0.14
CA ARG A 164 10.33 12.27 1.38
C ARG A 164 10.61 13.77 1.22
N PRO A 165 10.24 14.66 2.19
CA PRO A 165 10.02 14.40 3.61
C PRO A 165 8.77 15.06 4.23
N ALA A 166 7.84 14.28 4.79
CA ALA A 166 6.84 14.80 5.75
C ALA A 166 6.94 14.16 7.15
N ALA A 167 7.60 13.01 7.29
CA ALA A 167 7.65 12.27 8.56
C ALA A 167 8.88 12.55 9.44
N ARG A 168 9.83 13.39 9.01
CA ARG A 168 11.16 13.52 9.66
C ARG A 168 11.34 14.72 10.60
N ALA A 169 10.29 15.46 10.92
CA ALA A 169 10.36 16.54 11.90
C ALA A 169 9.22 16.43 12.91
N MET A 170 9.36 15.60 13.94
CA MET A 170 8.72 15.86 15.24
C MET A 170 9.60 15.24 16.35
N PRO A 171 10.05 16.03 17.34
CA PRO A 171 10.74 15.48 18.51
C PRO A 171 9.75 14.74 19.41
N ALA A 172 10.22 13.68 20.06
CA ALA A 172 9.53 13.05 21.17
C ALA A 172 9.53 13.99 22.38
N SER A 173 8.56 14.89 22.48
CA SER A 173 8.37 15.71 23.67
C SER A 173 7.43 15.00 24.65
N ARG A 174 8.08 14.34 25.62
CA ARG A 174 7.56 13.97 26.93
C ARG A 174 7.07 15.22 27.68
N VAL A 175 5.80 15.25 28.09
CA VAL A 175 5.25 16.11 29.16
C VAL A 175 4.17 15.25 29.83
N GLN A 176 4.46 14.60 30.95
CA GLN A 176 4.25 15.07 32.33
C GLN A 176 2.77 15.22 32.73
N GLN A 177 2.51 14.64 33.90
CA GLN A 177 1.25 14.52 34.61
C GLN A 177 0.50 15.85 34.76
N SER A 178 -0.83 15.80 34.68
CA SER A 178 -1.68 16.74 35.41
C SER A 178 -3.01 16.06 35.73
N THR A 179 -3.24 15.88 37.02
CA THR A 179 -4.48 15.49 37.67
C THR A 179 -5.52 16.60 37.50
N ALA A 180 -6.73 16.27 37.03
CA ALA A 180 -7.86 17.18 37.07
C ALA A 180 -8.99 16.53 37.89
N ASP A 181 -9.34 17.17 39.00
CA ASP A 181 -10.54 16.93 39.80
C ASP A 181 -11.82 17.13 38.95
N PRO A 182 -12.93 16.43 39.28
CA PRO A 182 -14.21 16.68 38.65
C PRO A 182 -14.89 17.94 39.20
N ALA A 183 -15.38 18.79 38.28
CA ALA A 183 -16.17 19.99 38.57
C ALA A 183 -17.55 19.65 39.17
N PRO A 184 -18.17 20.57 39.95
CA PRO A 184 -19.46 20.33 40.60
C PRO A 184 -20.64 20.50 39.62
N VAL A 185 -21.69 19.73 39.85
CA VAL A 185 -22.97 19.80 39.13
C VAL A 185 -23.85 20.89 39.77
N PRO A 186 -24.41 21.85 39.00
CA PRO A 186 -25.34 22.86 39.52
C PRO A 186 -26.81 22.34 39.54
N PRO A 187 -27.74 23.06 40.21
CA PRO A 187 -28.72 22.50 41.16
C PRO A 187 -29.84 21.64 40.55
#